data_AF-D0LUI6-F1
#
_entry.id   AF-D0LUI6-F1
#
_cell.length_a   1.000
_cell.length_b   1.000
_cell.length_c   1.000
_cell.angle_alpha   90.00
_cell.angle_beta   90.00
_cell.angle_gamma   90.00
#
_symmetry.space_group_name_H-M   'P 1'
#
loop_
_entity.id
_entity.type
_entity.pdbx_description
1 polymer ?
#
loop_
_entity_poly.entity_id
_entity_poly.type
_entity_poly.pdbx_seq_one_letter_code
_entity_poly.pdbx_strand_id
1 'polypeptide(L)'
;MSTVIAGAATDVGRVREHNEDSHLVDPHNQIFIVADGMGGHAAGEVASSMAVRIARGAWTAPAMSMAMRAYAERGDPDSCRRLIQALRQGVVNAHLDIIEEARRDEDKAGMGTTFTGFMIAGGDAIFAHAGDSRAYLVRDDIAMQLSEDHTLLARLHASGVDPAVAESHSVRWRGVLTNALGIADGTRVATFIISLYSGDKILLCSDGVTEYVSEGEIAQVLGSAPSPNRAAQSLVDMANERGGADNSTAVVIKVVEAGETRVPPEQRQRDDAAVRRCALFNGLTPQERLRALRITTQRELKEGKSLAPVALGNRVAYVLLDGEVEIHDEIAGPGAIIYPEALIDGTDMPDRSNTALALSHVRLLTIRRDDFAELTEEESDLGVKLYATVAKLMAR
;
A
#
# COMPACT_ATOMS: atom_id res chain seq x y z
N MET A 1 -2.36 11.68 -18.50
CA MET A 1 -1.94 10.37 -17.96
C MET A 1 -0.51 10.49 -17.49
N SER A 2 -0.09 9.72 -16.48
CA SER A 2 1.31 9.73 -16.05
C SER A 2 2.25 9.24 -17.15
N THR A 3 3.43 9.85 -17.27
CA THR A 3 4.53 9.38 -18.11
C THR A 3 5.54 8.68 -17.23
N VAL A 4 5.82 7.41 -17.49
CA VAL A 4 6.78 6.61 -16.72
C VAL A 4 7.79 5.95 -17.65
N ILE A 5 9.01 5.77 -17.16
CA ILE A 5 9.98 4.85 -17.73
C ILE A 5 10.27 3.77 -16.69
N ALA A 6 10.48 2.55 -17.14
CA ALA A 6 10.68 1.43 -16.25
C ALA A 6 11.73 0.48 -16.79
N GLY A 7 12.25 -0.35 -15.90
CA GLY A 7 13.25 -1.34 -16.20
C GLY A 7 13.22 -2.48 -15.20
N ALA A 8 13.74 -3.63 -15.61
CA ALA A 8 13.78 -4.80 -14.74
C ALA A 8 15.07 -5.59 -14.93
N ALA A 9 15.43 -6.33 -13.88
CA ALA A 9 16.46 -7.35 -13.91
C ALA A 9 15.96 -8.53 -13.07
N THR A 10 16.29 -9.73 -13.51
CA THR A 10 16.02 -10.98 -12.79
C THR A 10 17.20 -11.91 -13.00
N ASP A 11 17.60 -12.63 -11.96
CA ASP A 11 18.69 -13.59 -12.00
C ASP A 11 18.38 -14.78 -11.10
N VAL A 12 18.85 -15.96 -11.50
CA VAL A 12 18.64 -17.22 -10.75
C VAL A 12 19.34 -17.20 -9.38
N GLY A 13 20.34 -16.33 -9.20
CA GLY A 13 21.18 -16.33 -8.02
C GLY A 13 22.43 -17.19 -8.22
N ARG A 14 23.05 -17.58 -7.10
CA ARG A 14 24.26 -18.40 -7.07
C ARG A 14 24.02 -19.81 -6.56
N VAL A 15 22.89 -20.04 -5.90
CA VAL A 15 22.58 -21.30 -5.19
C VAL A 15 21.44 -22.08 -5.85
N ARG A 16 20.40 -21.41 -6.36
CA ARG A 16 19.26 -22.06 -7.01
C ARG A 16 19.64 -22.56 -8.41
N GLU A 17 18.97 -23.62 -8.87
CA GLU A 17 19.16 -24.16 -10.23
C GLU A 17 18.22 -23.53 -11.26
N HIS A 18 17.05 -23.06 -10.81
CA HIS A 18 15.97 -22.54 -11.64
C HIS A 18 15.52 -21.19 -11.09
N ASN A 19 15.01 -20.33 -11.98
CA ASN A 19 14.42 -19.06 -11.60
C ASN A 19 12.90 -19.22 -11.52
N GLU A 20 12.36 -19.17 -10.30
CA GLU A 20 10.94 -19.25 -10.01
C GLU A 20 10.28 -17.87 -9.92
N ASP A 21 11.06 -16.78 -9.99
CA ASP A 21 10.53 -15.43 -10.06
C ASP A 21 9.93 -15.11 -11.44
N SER A 22 8.81 -14.38 -11.42
CA SER A 22 8.20 -13.77 -12.60
C SER A 22 7.97 -12.27 -12.39
N HIS A 23 8.04 -11.50 -13.46
CA HIS A 23 7.76 -10.07 -13.41
C HIS A 23 7.06 -9.55 -14.68
N LEU A 24 6.48 -8.36 -14.57
CA LEU A 24 5.88 -7.62 -15.67
C LEU A 24 6.30 -6.16 -15.63
N VAL A 25 6.76 -5.67 -16.78
CA VAL A 25 6.98 -4.25 -17.06
C VAL A 25 6.15 -3.86 -18.27
N ASP A 26 5.01 -3.19 -18.04
CA ASP A 26 4.11 -2.77 -19.11
C ASP A 26 3.81 -1.26 -18.97
N PRO A 27 4.74 -0.37 -19.37
CA PRO A 27 4.54 1.08 -19.29
C PRO A 27 3.39 1.58 -20.16
N HIS A 28 3.05 0.85 -21.24
CA HIS A 28 1.94 1.18 -22.12
C HIS A 28 0.59 1.04 -21.40
N ASN A 29 0.39 -0.06 -20.69
CA ASN A 29 -0.82 -0.27 -19.88
C ASN A 29 -0.69 0.24 -18.44
N GLN A 30 0.47 0.80 -18.09
CA GLN A 30 0.84 1.29 -16.77
C GLN A 30 0.71 0.23 -15.67
N ILE A 31 1.16 -1.00 -15.95
CA ILE A 31 1.09 -2.14 -15.04
C ILE A 31 2.49 -2.67 -14.75
N PHE A 32 2.77 -2.92 -13.47
CA PHE A 32 4.05 -3.45 -13.00
C PHE A 32 3.80 -4.51 -11.93
N ILE A 33 4.47 -5.66 -12.04
CA ILE A 33 4.26 -6.82 -11.14
C ILE A 33 5.59 -7.52 -10.89
N VAL A 34 5.81 -7.99 -9.67
CA VAL A 34 6.77 -9.03 -9.29
C VAL A 34 6.00 -10.12 -8.54
N ALA A 35 6.31 -11.38 -8.84
CA ALA A 35 5.78 -12.56 -8.21
C ALA A 35 6.92 -13.55 -7.98
N ASP A 36 7.12 -13.95 -6.74
CA ASP A 36 8.17 -14.88 -6.31
C ASP A 36 7.54 -16.26 -6.16
N GLY A 37 7.98 -17.20 -7.00
CA GLY A 37 7.40 -18.52 -7.11
C GLY A 37 7.98 -19.47 -6.07
N MET A 38 7.12 -20.28 -5.47
CA MET A 38 7.54 -21.31 -4.53
C MET A 38 6.84 -22.63 -4.81
N GLY A 39 7.59 -23.70 -4.70
CA GLY A 39 7.15 -25.06 -4.92
C GLY A 39 8.36 -25.97 -5.04
N GLY A 40 8.16 -27.29 -4.85
CA GLY A 40 9.21 -28.23 -5.26
C GLY A 40 9.27 -28.33 -6.79
N HIS A 41 10.44 -28.64 -7.35
CA HIS A 41 10.65 -28.74 -8.80
C HIS A 41 10.31 -27.43 -9.54
N ALA A 42 9.79 -27.49 -10.77
CA ALA A 42 9.43 -26.31 -11.59
C ALA A 42 8.04 -25.72 -11.24
N ALA A 43 7.48 -26.07 -10.08
CA ALA A 43 6.11 -25.71 -9.74
C ALA A 43 5.98 -24.23 -9.33
N GLY A 44 7.02 -23.63 -8.72
CA GLY A 44 7.03 -22.21 -8.37
C GLY A 44 7.05 -21.30 -9.59
N GLU A 45 7.88 -21.62 -10.59
CA GLU A 45 7.91 -20.91 -11.89
C GLU A 45 6.52 -20.85 -12.54
N VAL A 46 5.80 -21.98 -12.52
CA VAL A 46 4.44 -22.05 -13.07
C VAL A 46 3.49 -21.14 -12.29
N ALA A 47 3.52 -21.19 -10.96
CA ALA A 47 2.65 -20.37 -10.12
C ALA A 47 2.89 -18.86 -10.33
N SER A 48 4.15 -18.41 -10.29
CA SER A 48 4.50 -16.99 -10.45
C SER A 48 4.13 -16.46 -11.84
N SER A 49 4.40 -17.26 -12.89
CA SER A 49 4.05 -16.93 -14.28
C SER A 49 2.53 -16.86 -14.47
N MET A 50 1.78 -17.80 -13.88
CA MET A 50 0.32 -17.76 -13.88
C MET A 50 -0.22 -16.50 -13.19
N ALA A 51 0.31 -16.16 -12.02
CA ALA A 51 -0.13 -14.97 -11.29
C ALA A 51 0.03 -13.69 -12.11
N VAL A 52 1.21 -13.49 -12.70
CA VAL A 52 1.50 -12.33 -13.56
C VAL A 52 0.57 -12.31 -14.78
N ARG A 53 0.42 -13.45 -15.47
CA ARG A 53 -0.40 -13.54 -16.69
C ARG A 53 -1.88 -13.25 -16.42
N ILE A 54 -2.44 -13.84 -15.36
CA ILE A 54 -3.86 -13.70 -15.02
C ILE A 54 -4.16 -12.28 -14.54
N ALA A 55 -3.33 -11.74 -13.65
CA ALA A 55 -3.48 -10.36 -13.17
C ALA A 55 -3.38 -9.36 -14.34
N ARG A 56 -2.41 -9.54 -15.25
CA ARG A 56 -2.30 -8.72 -16.47
C ARG A 56 -3.57 -8.78 -17.32
N GLY A 57 -4.11 -9.97 -17.55
CA GLY A 57 -5.35 -10.15 -18.32
C GLY A 57 -6.53 -9.42 -17.68
N ALA A 58 -6.69 -9.53 -16.36
CA ALA A 58 -7.73 -8.84 -15.63
C ALA A 58 -7.55 -7.30 -15.66
N TRP A 59 -6.32 -6.82 -15.49
CA TRP A 59 -6.02 -5.39 -15.38
C TRP A 59 -5.95 -4.68 -16.74
N THR A 60 -5.85 -5.42 -17.84
CA THR A 60 -5.95 -4.87 -19.22
C THR A 60 -7.35 -5.03 -19.82
N ALA A 61 -8.28 -5.66 -19.10
CA ALA A 61 -9.65 -5.85 -19.59
C ALA A 61 -10.38 -4.50 -19.79
N PRO A 62 -11.34 -4.42 -20.75
CA PRO A 62 -12.10 -3.19 -20.99
C PRO A 62 -12.80 -2.62 -19.74
N ALA A 63 -13.28 -3.50 -18.86
CA ALA A 63 -13.88 -3.11 -17.58
C ALA A 63 -12.90 -2.34 -16.69
N MET A 64 -11.64 -2.78 -16.63
CA MET A 64 -10.60 -2.09 -15.87
C MET A 64 -10.31 -0.71 -16.48
N SER A 65 -10.16 -0.64 -17.81
CA SER A 65 -9.93 0.63 -18.51
C SER A 65 -11.04 1.66 -18.23
N MET A 66 -12.31 1.22 -18.17
CA MET A 66 -13.43 2.09 -17.79
C MET A 66 -13.34 2.55 -16.33
N ALA A 67 -12.98 1.65 -15.40
CA ALA A 67 -12.81 2.00 -13.99
C ALA A 67 -11.68 3.01 -13.78
N MET A 68 -10.55 2.85 -14.47
CA MET A 68 -9.43 3.78 -14.44
C MET A 68 -9.81 5.18 -14.94
N ARG A 69 -10.49 5.27 -16.09
CA ARG A 69 -10.94 6.57 -16.64
C ARG A 69 -11.92 7.25 -15.70
N ALA A 70 -12.90 6.50 -15.20
CA ALA A 70 -13.85 6.99 -14.21
C ALA A 70 -13.15 7.57 -12.96
N TYR A 71 -12.13 6.87 -12.46
CA TYR A 71 -11.33 7.32 -11.33
C TYR A 71 -10.51 8.59 -11.66
N ALA A 72 -9.80 8.59 -12.79
CA ALA A 72 -8.99 9.73 -13.20
C ALA A 72 -9.83 11.01 -13.43
N GLU A 73 -11.03 10.87 -14.01
CA GLU A 73 -11.94 11.98 -14.30
C GLU A 73 -12.65 12.51 -13.05
N ARG A 74 -13.17 11.62 -12.20
CA ARG A 74 -14.05 12.01 -11.10
C ARG A 74 -13.36 12.10 -9.75
N GLY A 75 -12.35 11.26 -9.52
CA GLY A 75 -11.65 11.11 -8.24
C GLY A 75 -12.58 10.82 -7.07
N ASP A 76 -13.79 10.31 -7.32
CA ASP A 76 -14.81 10.14 -6.30
C ASP A 76 -14.64 8.82 -5.53
N PRO A 77 -15.06 8.72 -4.26
CA PRO A 77 -14.89 7.52 -3.44
C PRO A 77 -15.44 6.24 -4.07
N ASP A 78 -16.54 6.30 -4.84
CA ASP A 78 -17.12 5.12 -5.47
C ASP A 78 -16.31 4.67 -6.68
N SER A 79 -15.76 5.60 -7.46
CA SER A 79 -14.81 5.29 -8.54
C SER A 79 -13.54 4.64 -8.01
N CYS A 80 -13.03 5.14 -6.88
CA CYS A 80 -11.89 4.58 -6.17
C CYS A 80 -12.20 3.14 -5.69
N ARG A 81 -13.33 2.94 -4.99
CA ARG A 81 -13.75 1.62 -4.49
C ARG A 81 -13.88 0.59 -5.60
N ARG A 82 -14.52 0.97 -6.73
CA ARG A 82 -14.66 0.08 -7.90
C ARG A 82 -13.31 -0.31 -8.51
N LEU A 83 -12.40 0.65 -8.62
CA LEU A 83 -11.04 0.40 -9.14
C LEU A 83 -10.27 -0.57 -8.22
N ILE A 84 -10.26 -0.32 -6.91
CA ILE A 84 -9.63 -1.20 -5.92
C ILE A 84 -10.23 -2.60 -5.97
N GLN A 85 -11.57 -2.71 -6.04
CA GLN A 85 -12.25 -4.01 -6.10
C GLN A 85 -11.88 -4.78 -7.38
N ALA A 86 -11.86 -4.12 -8.54
CA ALA A 86 -11.48 -4.75 -9.79
C ALA A 86 -10.02 -5.23 -9.78
N LEU A 87 -9.14 -4.41 -9.20
CA LEU A 87 -7.71 -4.73 -9.07
C LEU A 87 -7.51 -5.94 -8.17
N ARG A 88 -8.14 -5.93 -6.98
CA ARG A 88 -8.14 -7.04 -6.02
C ARG A 88 -8.70 -8.32 -6.63
N GLN A 89 -9.80 -8.24 -7.37
CA GLN A 89 -10.43 -9.41 -7.98
C GLN A 89 -9.51 -10.08 -9.00
N GLY A 90 -8.71 -9.32 -9.75
CA GLY A 90 -7.71 -9.88 -10.66
C GLY A 90 -6.69 -10.77 -9.95
N VAL A 91 -6.24 -10.39 -8.75
CA VAL A 91 -5.30 -11.16 -7.94
C VAL A 91 -5.98 -12.36 -7.27
N VAL A 92 -7.22 -12.21 -6.81
CA VAL A 92 -8.01 -13.32 -6.26
C VAL A 92 -8.27 -14.39 -7.34
N ASN A 93 -8.55 -13.98 -8.58
CA ASN A 93 -8.71 -14.92 -9.68
C ASN A 93 -7.42 -15.69 -9.95
N ALA A 94 -6.26 -15.01 -9.92
CA ALA A 94 -4.96 -15.67 -10.02
C ALA A 94 -4.75 -16.73 -8.93
N HIS A 95 -5.09 -16.41 -7.68
CA HIS A 95 -5.04 -17.37 -6.57
C HIS A 95 -5.90 -18.61 -6.83
N LEU A 96 -7.15 -18.44 -7.26
CA LEU A 96 -8.06 -19.56 -7.52
C LEU A 96 -7.59 -20.45 -8.68
N ASP A 97 -7.09 -19.85 -9.76
CA ASP A 97 -6.57 -20.58 -10.92
C ASP A 97 -5.29 -21.37 -10.58
N ILE A 98 -4.42 -20.83 -9.71
CA ILE A 98 -3.23 -21.54 -9.23
C ILE A 98 -3.64 -22.76 -8.38
N ILE A 99 -4.63 -22.62 -7.49
CA ILE A 99 -5.17 -23.76 -6.72
C ILE A 99 -5.73 -24.83 -7.65
N GLU A 100 -6.49 -24.42 -8.66
CA GLU A 100 -7.10 -25.36 -9.60
C GLU A 100 -6.04 -26.10 -10.44
N GLU A 101 -5.00 -25.41 -10.89
CA GLU A 101 -3.90 -26.04 -11.61
C GLU A 101 -3.11 -27.01 -10.71
N ALA A 102 -2.86 -26.65 -9.45
CA ALA A 102 -2.20 -27.52 -8.47
C ALA A 102 -3.02 -28.78 -8.14
N ARG A 103 -4.34 -28.74 -8.31
CA ARG A 103 -5.23 -29.90 -8.15
C ARG A 103 -5.27 -30.80 -9.38
N ARG A 104 -5.02 -30.25 -10.57
CA ARG A 104 -5.06 -30.99 -11.85
C ARG A 104 -3.79 -31.79 -12.11
N ASP A 105 -2.66 -31.31 -11.61
CA ASP A 105 -1.34 -31.88 -11.87
C ASP A 105 -0.63 -32.16 -10.54
N GLU A 106 -0.44 -33.44 -10.23
CA GLU A 106 0.20 -33.88 -8.98
C GLU A 106 1.65 -33.37 -8.87
N ASP A 107 2.34 -33.16 -9.99
CA ASP A 107 3.71 -32.64 -10.01
C ASP A 107 3.76 -31.14 -9.65
N LYS A 108 2.62 -30.46 -9.63
CA LYS A 108 2.45 -29.05 -9.22
C LYS A 108 1.75 -28.90 -7.87
N ALA A 109 1.54 -30.01 -7.15
CA ALA A 109 0.90 -29.98 -5.86
C ALA A 109 1.69 -29.08 -4.88
N GLY A 110 0.97 -28.15 -4.23
CA GLY A 110 1.56 -27.21 -3.28
C GLY A 110 2.30 -26.02 -3.91
N MET A 111 2.19 -25.81 -5.23
CA MET A 111 2.74 -24.59 -5.83
C MET A 111 2.04 -23.33 -5.30
N GLY A 112 2.83 -22.29 -5.14
CA GLY A 112 2.35 -21.00 -4.68
C GLY A 112 3.25 -19.89 -5.17
N THR A 113 2.83 -18.66 -4.94
CA THR A 113 3.65 -17.50 -5.28
C THR A 113 3.25 -16.29 -4.46
N THR A 114 4.19 -15.39 -4.23
CA THR A 114 3.88 -14.04 -3.78
C THR A 114 3.24 -13.24 -4.93
N PHE A 115 2.67 -12.09 -4.59
CA PHE A 115 2.24 -11.12 -5.57
C PHE A 115 2.47 -9.72 -5.04
N THR A 116 3.26 -8.92 -5.75
CA THR A 116 3.38 -7.48 -5.49
C THR A 116 3.31 -6.74 -6.80
N GLY A 117 2.24 -5.99 -7.02
CA GLY A 117 2.05 -5.25 -8.25
C GLY A 117 1.20 -4.02 -8.06
N PHE A 118 1.31 -3.10 -9.01
CA PHE A 118 0.46 -1.93 -9.06
C PHE A 118 0.13 -1.54 -10.49
N MET A 119 -0.92 -0.74 -10.60
CA MET A 119 -1.24 -0.01 -11.82
C MET A 119 -1.30 1.49 -11.55
N ILE A 120 -1.05 2.31 -12.56
CA ILE A 120 -1.21 3.77 -12.45
C ILE A 120 -2.56 4.17 -13.06
N ALA A 121 -3.34 4.97 -12.33
CA ALA A 121 -4.55 5.58 -12.84
C ALA A 121 -4.54 7.07 -12.52
N GLY A 122 -4.50 7.91 -13.56
CA GLY A 122 -4.29 9.35 -13.39
C GLY A 122 -2.89 9.64 -12.84
N GLY A 123 -2.84 10.25 -11.65
CA GLY A 123 -1.64 10.57 -10.87
C GLY A 123 -1.46 9.70 -9.62
N ASP A 124 -2.12 8.55 -9.54
CA ASP A 124 -2.02 7.64 -8.41
C ASP A 124 -1.59 6.23 -8.85
N ALA A 125 -0.80 5.56 -8.00
CA ALA A 125 -0.50 4.14 -8.09
C ALA A 125 -1.39 3.35 -7.13
N ILE A 126 -2.07 2.34 -7.64
CA ILE A 126 -2.96 1.46 -6.88
C ILE A 126 -2.31 0.09 -6.79
N PHE A 127 -1.95 -0.32 -5.58
CA PHE A 127 -1.21 -1.54 -5.30
C PHE A 127 -2.13 -2.70 -4.92
N ALA A 128 -1.72 -3.91 -5.30
CA ALA A 128 -2.12 -5.16 -4.67
C ALA A 128 -0.88 -5.93 -4.21
N HIS A 129 -0.97 -6.46 -3.00
CA HIS A 129 0.14 -7.17 -2.37
C HIS A 129 -0.33 -8.39 -1.57
N ALA A 130 0.39 -9.51 -1.72
CA ALA A 130 0.25 -10.74 -0.96
C ALA A 130 1.58 -11.53 -0.97
N GLY A 131 2.37 -11.43 0.09
CA GLY A 131 3.57 -12.24 0.27
C GLY A 131 4.61 -11.44 1.03
N ASP A 132 5.89 -11.68 0.77
CA ASP A 132 7.02 -10.94 1.34
C ASP A 132 7.91 -10.26 0.30
N SER A 133 7.64 -10.44 -1.00
CA SER A 133 8.13 -9.50 -2.01
C SER A 133 7.70 -8.08 -1.67
N ARG A 134 8.55 -7.09 -1.94
CA ARG A 134 8.39 -5.75 -1.40
C ARG A 134 8.17 -4.69 -2.46
N ALA A 135 7.44 -3.64 -2.08
CA ALA A 135 7.33 -2.40 -2.82
C ALA A 135 7.97 -1.26 -2.03
N TYR A 136 8.75 -0.40 -2.69
CA TYR A 136 9.36 0.79 -2.11
C TYR A 136 9.02 2.04 -2.93
N LEU A 137 8.80 3.16 -2.25
CA LEU A 137 8.81 4.49 -2.84
C LEU A 137 10.12 5.19 -2.46
N VAL A 138 10.85 5.69 -3.45
CA VAL A 138 12.01 6.57 -3.25
C VAL A 138 11.62 7.99 -3.62
N ARG A 139 11.54 8.85 -2.61
CA ARG A 139 11.21 10.27 -2.72
C ARG A 139 12.16 11.07 -1.83
N ASP A 140 12.70 12.17 -2.34
CA ASP A 140 13.67 13.01 -1.63
C ASP A 140 14.86 12.21 -1.06
N ASP A 141 15.38 11.27 -1.87
CA ASP A 141 16.49 10.36 -1.53
C ASP A 141 16.24 9.46 -0.30
N ILE A 142 14.98 9.28 0.09
CA ILE A 142 14.57 8.36 1.15
C ILE A 142 13.80 7.21 0.51
N ALA A 143 14.27 5.98 0.71
CA ALA A 143 13.51 4.77 0.40
C ALA A 143 12.54 4.48 1.55
N MET A 144 11.29 4.25 1.19
CA MET A 144 10.21 3.94 2.10
C MET A 144 9.54 2.67 1.64
N GLN A 145 9.64 1.60 2.42
CA GLN A 145 8.88 0.39 2.16
C GLN A 145 7.38 0.70 2.24
N LEU A 146 6.61 0.32 1.23
CA LEU A 146 5.16 0.52 1.15
C LEU A 146 4.38 -0.74 1.57
N SER A 147 4.90 -1.92 1.26
CA SER A 147 4.31 -3.22 1.61
C SER A 147 4.72 -3.66 3.02
N GLU A 148 3.96 -4.55 3.65
CA GLU A 148 4.39 -5.28 4.84
C GLU A 148 4.47 -6.74 4.49
N ASP A 149 5.58 -7.37 4.90
CA ASP A 149 5.81 -8.76 4.64
C ASP A 149 4.77 -9.62 5.36
N HIS A 150 4.11 -10.49 4.62
CA HIS A 150 3.23 -11.49 5.22
C HIS A 150 4.02 -12.72 5.70
N THR A 151 5.06 -12.51 6.51
CA THR A 151 5.84 -13.59 7.13
C THR A 151 5.43 -13.82 8.58
N LEU A 152 5.74 -15.01 9.11
CA LEU A 152 5.55 -15.30 10.53
C LEU A 152 6.36 -14.32 11.40
N LEU A 153 7.58 -14.00 10.99
CA LEU A 153 8.46 -13.07 11.69
C LEU A 153 7.83 -11.66 11.76
N ALA A 154 7.36 -11.14 10.63
CA ALA A 154 6.69 -9.84 10.59
C ALA A 154 5.46 -9.80 11.51
N ARG A 155 4.64 -10.86 11.50
CA ARG A 155 3.48 -10.97 12.40
C ARG A 155 3.85 -10.99 13.89
N LEU A 156 4.96 -11.64 14.25
CA LEU A 156 5.45 -11.67 15.63
C LEU A 156 5.99 -10.31 16.07
N HIS A 157 6.70 -9.62 15.19
CA HIS A 157 7.16 -8.25 15.45
C HIS A 157 5.99 -7.29 15.63
N ALA A 158 4.98 -7.43 14.76
CA ALA A 158 3.77 -6.65 14.84
C ALA A 158 3.14 -6.83 16.23
N SER A 159 2.89 -8.07 16.67
CA SER A 159 2.25 -8.37 17.97
C SER A 159 3.05 -8.03 19.24
N GLY A 160 4.17 -7.31 19.11
CA GLY A 160 4.97 -6.84 20.23
C GLY A 160 5.86 -7.89 20.87
N VAL A 161 6.11 -9.03 20.19
CA VAL A 161 7.11 -10.00 20.64
C VAL A 161 8.49 -9.36 20.56
N ASP A 162 9.28 -9.53 21.62
CA ASP A 162 10.62 -8.97 21.73
C ASP A 162 11.47 -9.35 20.49
N PRO A 163 12.04 -8.36 19.78
CA PRO A 163 12.93 -8.58 18.65
C PRO A 163 14.06 -9.58 18.95
N ALA A 164 14.57 -9.62 20.19
CA ALA A 164 15.63 -10.54 20.57
C ALA A 164 15.15 -12.02 20.62
N VAL A 165 13.89 -12.25 20.99
CA VAL A 165 13.28 -13.60 20.99
C VAL A 165 12.99 -14.03 19.56
N ALA A 166 12.47 -13.11 18.74
CA ALA A 166 12.25 -13.32 17.31
C ALA A 166 13.59 -13.56 16.57
N GLU A 167 14.65 -12.85 16.93
CA GLU A 167 16.02 -13.03 16.40
C GLU A 167 16.63 -14.38 16.79
N SER A 168 16.44 -14.85 18.02
CA SER A 168 16.97 -16.15 18.48
C SER A 168 16.41 -17.35 17.69
N HIS A 169 15.18 -17.21 17.17
CA HIS A 169 14.51 -18.18 16.32
C HIS A 169 14.47 -17.77 14.83
N SER A 170 15.07 -16.63 14.47
CA SER A 170 14.92 -16.00 13.15
C SER A 170 15.39 -16.89 12.01
N VAL A 171 16.41 -17.73 12.21
CA VAL A 171 16.88 -18.67 11.18
C VAL A 171 15.82 -19.73 10.85
N ARG A 172 14.96 -20.11 11.81
CA ARG A 172 13.92 -21.12 11.61
C ARG A 172 12.62 -20.57 11.02
N TRP A 173 12.34 -19.28 11.21
CA TRP A 173 11.05 -18.68 10.84
C TRP A 173 11.16 -17.63 9.73
N ARG A 174 12.39 -17.25 9.34
CA ARG A 174 12.64 -16.47 8.12
C ARG A 174 12.09 -17.23 6.90
N GLY A 175 11.42 -16.51 6.00
CA GLY A 175 10.78 -17.05 4.81
C GLY A 175 9.48 -17.84 5.04
N VAL A 176 9.03 -18.03 6.29
CA VAL A 176 7.74 -18.71 6.53
C VAL A 176 6.60 -17.74 6.22
N LEU A 177 6.03 -17.89 5.03
CA LEU A 177 4.90 -17.11 4.57
C LEU A 177 3.61 -17.48 5.33
N THR A 178 2.87 -16.45 5.71
CA THR A 178 1.56 -16.53 6.36
C THR A 178 0.42 -16.19 5.40
N ASN A 179 0.74 -15.65 4.23
CA ASN A 179 -0.21 -15.38 3.16
C ASN A 179 0.51 -15.34 1.81
N ALA A 180 -0.01 -16.08 0.85
CA ALA A 180 0.47 -16.16 -0.52
C ALA A 180 -0.64 -16.69 -1.45
N LEU A 181 -0.41 -16.66 -2.75
CA LEU A 181 -1.32 -17.23 -3.74
C LEU A 181 -1.07 -18.74 -3.86
N GLY A 182 -2.10 -19.54 -4.14
CA GLY A 182 -1.97 -20.98 -4.41
C GLY A 182 -1.89 -21.92 -3.19
N ILE A 183 -1.45 -21.44 -2.02
CA ILE A 183 -1.11 -22.32 -0.88
C ILE A 183 -2.30 -22.68 0.02
N ALA A 184 -3.09 -21.69 0.42
CA ALA A 184 -4.22 -21.86 1.35
C ALA A 184 -5.56 -21.72 0.62
N ASP A 185 -6.65 -22.17 1.22
CA ASP A 185 -8.01 -22.04 0.65
C ASP A 185 -8.47 -20.59 0.43
N GLY A 186 -7.80 -19.62 1.08
CA GLY A 186 -8.05 -18.20 0.89
C GLY A 186 -6.75 -17.39 0.90
N THR A 187 -6.81 -16.21 0.29
CA THR A 187 -5.72 -15.23 0.29
C THR A 187 -6.23 -13.84 0.69
N ARG A 188 -5.40 -13.12 1.44
CA ARG A 188 -5.64 -11.72 1.78
C ARG A 188 -4.84 -10.83 0.84
N VAL A 189 -5.54 -10.11 -0.04
CA VAL A 189 -4.89 -9.13 -0.94
C VAL A 189 -4.95 -7.75 -0.29
N ALA A 190 -3.81 -7.28 0.21
CA ALA A 190 -3.68 -5.92 0.71
C ALA A 190 -3.73 -4.94 -0.48
N THR A 191 -4.54 -3.89 -0.35
CA THR A 191 -4.65 -2.84 -1.38
C THR A 191 -4.51 -1.47 -0.77
N PHE A 192 -3.74 -0.61 -1.43
CA PHE A 192 -3.48 0.76 -1.00
C PHE A 192 -3.18 1.65 -2.20
N ILE A 193 -3.35 2.96 -2.01
CA ILE A 193 -3.15 3.97 -3.06
C ILE A 193 -2.05 4.92 -2.63
N ILE A 194 -1.15 5.23 -3.55
CA ILE A 194 -0.09 6.21 -3.37
C ILE A 194 -0.21 7.28 -4.43
N SER A 195 -0.23 8.54 -4.00
CA SER A 195 -0.10 9.67 -4.92
C SER A 195 1.30 9.81 -5.44
N LEU A 196 1.40 9.89 -6.77
CA LEU A 196 2.65 10.04 -7.50
C LEU A 196 2.96 11.51 -7.72
N TYR A 197 4.23 11.86 -7.57
CA TYR A 197 4.81 13.12 -8.01
C TYR A 197 5.87 12.87 -9.08
N SER A 198 6.05 13.85 -9.96
CA SER A 198 7.13 13.82 -10.95
C SER A 198 8.48 13.70 -10.23
N GLY A 199 9.31 12.74 -10.67
CA GLY A 199 10.60 12.42 -10.04
C GLY A 199 10.56 11.25 -9.06
N ASP A 200 9.37 10.83 -8.60
CA ASP A 200 9.22 9.63 -7.78
C ASP A 200 9.80 8.40 -8.47
N LYS A 201 10.39 7.52 -7.66
CA LYS A 201 10.85 6.21 -8.13
C LYS A 201 10.19 5.13 -7.29
N ILE A 202 9.76 4.06 -7.94
CA ILE A 202 9.14 2.91 -7.28
C ILE A 202 10.00 1.69 -7.60
N LEU A 203 10.27 0.87 -6.58
CA LEU A 203 10.89 -0.44 -6.73
C LEU A 203 9.88 -1.51 -6.32
N LEU A 204 9.69 -2.52 -7.14
CA LEU A 204 9.12 -3.81 -6.75
C LEU A 204 10.26 -4.84 -6.78
N CYS A 205 10.38 -5.70 -5.77
CA CYS A 205 11.42 -6.71 -5.76
C CYS A 205 11.02 -7.97 -4.98
N SER A 206 11.60 -9.12 -5.36
CA SER A 206 11.55 -10.34 -4.55
C SER A 206 12.43 -10.20 -3.30
N ASP A 207 12.26 -11.12 -2.36
CA ASP A 207 12.99 -11.10 -1.10
C ASP A 207 14.51 -11.26 -1.31
N GLY A 208 14.92 -12.02 -2.34
CA GLY A 208 16.32 -12.23 -2.72
C GLY A 208 17.09 -10.95 -3.01
N VAL A 209 16.43 -9.82 -3.31
CA VAL A 209 17.08 -8.50 -3.32
C VAL A 209 17.21 -7.94 -1.90
N THR A 210 16.12 -7.94 -1.14
CA THR A 210 16.01 -7.26 0.16
C THR A 210 16.69 -8.00 1.30
N GLU A 211 17.04 -9.27 1.13
CA GLU A 211 17.91 -10.01 2.05
C GLU A 211 19.34 -9.45 2.05
N TYR A 212 19.79 -8.90 0.93
CA TYR A 212 21.18 -8.45 0.74
C TYR A 212 21.33 -6.94 0.58
N VAL A 213 20.27 -6.22 0.22
CA VAL A 213 20.31 -4.78 -0.07
C VAL A 213 19.41 -4.01 0.89
N SER A 214 20.01 -3.08 1.64
CA SER A 214 19.31 -2.26 2.62
C SER A 214 18.52 -1.11 1.99
N GLU A 215 17.58 -0.52 2.73
CA GLU A 215 16.78 0.63 2.27
C GLU A 215 17.64 1.84 1.88
N GLY A 216 18.71 2.11 2.65
CA GLY A 216 19.64 3.20 2.35
C GLY A 216 20.37 2.98 1.02
N GLU A 217 20.72 1.73 0.72
CA GLU A 217 21.35 1.37 -0.56
C GLU A 217 20.36 1.41 -1.71
N ILE A 218 19.11 0.96 -1.50
CA ILE A 218 18.02 1.11 -2.47
C ILE A 218 17.87 2.59 -2.85
N ALA A 219 17.80 3.48 -1.86
CA ALA A 219 17.70 4.93 -2.09
C ALA A 219 18.88 5.46 -2.92
N GLN A 220 20.11 5.07 -2.55
CA GLN A 220 21.33 5.49 -3.25
C GLN A 220 21.36 5.00 -4.70
N VAL A 221 21.05 3.72 -4.95
CA VAL A 221 21.07 3.13 -6.29
C VAL A 221 20.01 3.79 -7.17
N LEU A 222 18.78 3.91 -6.67
CA LEU A 222 17.70 4.54 -7.43
C LEU A 222 17.94 6.05 -7.63
N GLY A 223 18.60 6.73 -6.70
CA GLY A 223 18.95 8.14 -6.79
C GLY A 223 20.04 8.45 -7.83
N SER A 224 21.03 7.57 -7.97
CA SER A 224 22.24 7.82 -8.77
C SER A 224 22.28 7.10 -10.14
N ALA A 225 21.50 6.04 -10.32
CA ALA A 225 21.53 5.25 -11.54
C ALA A 225 21.06 6.06 -12.77
N PRO A 226 21.71 5.89 -13.94
CA PRO A 226 21.39 6.65 -15.15
C PRO A 226 20.06 6.25 -15.78
N SER A 227 19.54 5.05 -15.50
CA SER A 227 18.26 4.56 -16.00
C SER A 227 17.65 3.51 -15.06
N PRO A 228 16.32 3.29 -15.13
CA PRO A 228 15.67 2.22 -14.36
C PRO A 228 16.25 0.83 -14.61
N ASN A 229 16.60 0.49 -15.85
CA ASN A 229 17.25 -0.79 -16.17
C ASN A 229 18.59 -0.94 -15.46
N ARG A 230 19.42 0.12 -15.43
CA ARG A 230 20.71 0.09 -14.74
C ARG A 230 20.54 0.03 -13.22
N ALA A 231 19.52 0.69 -12.67
CA ALA A 231 19.18 0.60 -11.26
C ALA A 231 18.79 -0.84 -10.88
N ALA A 232 17.85 -1.44 -11.63
CA ALA A 232 17.40 -2.81 -11.41
C ALA A 232 18.56 -3.81 -11.49
N GLN A 233 19.40 -3.71 -12.54
CA GLN A 233 20.58 -4.57 -12.68
C GLN A 233 21.54 -4.40 -11.51
N SER A 234 21.80 -3.17 -11.06
CA SER A 234 22.73 -2.92 -9.95
C SER A 234 22.22 -3.55 -8.65
N LEU A 235 20.91 -3.52 -8.39
CA LEU A 235 20.33 -4.16 -7.20
C LEU A 235 20.49 -5.69 -7.24
N VAL A 236 20.22 -6.31 -8.39
CA VAL A 236 20.38 -7.76 -8.59
C VAL A 236 21.86 -8.17 -8.52
N ASP A 237 22.76 -7.40 -9.14
CA ASP A 237 24.21 -7.64 -9.07
C ASP A 237 24.70 -7.58 -7.62
N MET A 238 24.28 -6.56 -6.85
CA MET A 238 24.62 -6.43 -5.43
C MET A 238 24.14 -7.63 -4.60
N ALA A 239 22.92 -8.11 -4.83
CA ALA A 239 22.39 -9.29 -4.15
C ALA A 239 23.23 -10.55 -4.47
N ASN A 240 23.53 -10.74 -5.74
CA ASN A 240 24.31 -11.87 -6.24
C ASN A 240 25.79 -11.87 -5.81
N GLU A 241 26.39 -10.69 -5.67
CA GLU A 241 27.75 -10.52 -5.14
C GLU A 241 27.85 -10.79 -3.64
N ARG A 242 26.74 -10.61 -2.90
CA ARG A 242 26.67 -10.78 -1.43
C ARG A 242 26.23 -12.16 -0.97
N GLY A 243 25.89 -13.04 -1.91
CA GLY A 243 25.58 -14.44 -1.64
C GLY A 243 24.70 -15.06 -2.70
N GLY A 244 23.65 -14.34 -3.14
CA GLY A 244 22.67 -14.83 -4.11
C GLY A 244 22.08 -16.19 -3.73
N ALA A 245 21.66 -16.35 -2.46
CA ALA A 245 21.08 -17.60 -1.99
C ALA A 245 19.73 -17.93 -2.65
N ASP A 246 19.02 -16.90 -3.15
CA ASP A 246 17.75 -17.02 -3.83
C ASP A 246 17.71 -16.32 -5.19
N ASN A 247 16.62 -16.55 -5.92
CA ASN A 247 16.27 -15.76 -7.11
C ASN A 247 16.15 -14.29 -6.73
N SER A 248 16.64 -13.41 -7.61
CA SER A 248 16.68 -11.97 -7.33
C SER A 248 16.06 -11.21 -8.48
N THR A 249 14.90 -10.60 -8.23
CA THR A 249 14.15 -9.83 -9.22
C THR A 249 13.88 -8.42 -8.73
N ALA A 250 14.15 -7.43 -9.58
CA ALA A 250 13.90 -6.02 -9.33
C ALA A 250 13.21 -5.38 -10.53
N VAL A 251 12.11 -4.67 -10.29
CA VAL A 251 11.41 -3.82 -11.26
C VAL A 251 11.46 -2.38 -10.75
N VAL A 252 12.15 -1.51 -11.47
CA VAL A 252 12.30 -0.09 -11.13
C VAL A 252 11.46 0.74 -12.09
N ILE A 253 10.66 1.65 -11.53
CA ILE A 253 9.81 2.59 -12.26
C ILE A 253 10.23 4.00 -11.86
N LYS A 254 10.42 4.89 -12.83
CA LYS A 254 10.61 6.32 -12.61
C LYS A 254 9.43 7.08 -13.21
N VAL A 255 8.76 7.86 -12.36
CA VAL A 255 7.72 8.79 -12.76
C VAL A 255 8.40 10.01 -13.39
N VAL A 256 8.34 10.11 -14.72
CA VAL A 256 8.89 11.27 -15.45
C VAL A 256 7.95 12.46 -15.26
N GLU A 257 6.66 12.21 -15.42
CA GLU A 257 5.61 13.19 -15.25
C GLU A 257 4.41 12.51 -14.58
N ALA A 258 4.01 12.99 -13.41
CA ALA A 258 2.80 12.51 -12.77
C ALA A 258 1.59 13.06 -13.53
N GLY A 259 0.64 12.18 -13.85
CA GLY A 259 -0.61 12.54 -14.48
C GLY A 259 -1.49 13.34 -13.53
N GLU A 260 -2.45 14.06 -14.10
CA GLU A 260 -3.44 14.75 -13.28
C GLU A 260 -4.42 13.75 -12.65
N THR A 261 -4.84 14.10 -11.44
CA THR A 261 -6.12 13.68 -10.88
C THR A 261 -6.89 14.94 -10.54
N ARG A 262 -8.15 14.78 -10.11
CA ARG A 262 -8.98 15.90 -9.69
C ARG A 262 -8.34 16.82 -8.63
N VAL A 263 -7.44 16.31 -7.79
CA VAL A 263 -6.71 17.12 -6.79
C VAL A 263 -5.34 17.51 -7.36
N PRO A 264 -5.06 18.81 -7.58
CA PRO A 264 -3.78 19.27 -8.12
C PRO A 264 -2.58 18.84 -7.25
N PRO A 265 -1.38 18.63 -7.82
CA PRO A 265 -0.20 18.21 -7.06
C PRO A 265 0.14 19.13 -5.87
N GLU A 266 0.05 20.45 -6.05
CA GLU A 266 0.28 21.43 -4.97
C GLU A 266 -0.74 21.30 -3.84
N GLN A 267 -1.97 20.94 -4.17
CA GLN A 267 -2.99 20.68 -3.18
C GLN A 267 -2.71 19.36 -2.44
N ARG A 268 -2.28 18.31 -3.15
CA ARG A 268 -1.85 17.04 -2.52
C ARG A 268 -0.70 17.23 -1.55
N GLN A 269 0.29 18.07 -1.90
CA GLN A 269 1.40 18.39 -1.00
C GLN A 269 0.93 19.09 0.29
N ARG A 270 -0.04 20.02 0.17
CA ARG A 270 -0.67 20.67 1.33
C ARG A 270 -1.44 19.66 2.18
N ASP A 271 -2.19 18.76 1.55
CA ASP A 271 -2.95 17.70 2.22
C ASP A 271 -2.02 16.74 2.96
N ASP A 272 -0.94 16.29 2.31
CA ASP A 272 0.10 15.44 2.88
C ASP A 272 0.79 16.12 4.09
N ALA A 273 1.00 17.44 4.01
CA ALA A 273 1.56 18.20 5.12
C ALA A 273 0.57 18.32 6.29
N ALA A 274 -0.72 18.52 6.02
CA ALA A 274 -1.77 18.55 7.03
C ALA A 274 -1.91 17.18 7.73
N VAL A 275 -1.95 16.09 6.96
CA VAL A 275 -1.96 14.72 7.50
C VAL A 275 -0.73 14.46 8.36
N ARG A 276 0.46 14.91 7.94
CA ARG A 276 1.69 14.76 8.73
C ARG A 276 1.68 15.50 10.06
N ARG A 277 1.03 16.68 10.10
CA ARG A 277 0.89 17.48 11.32
C ARG A 277 -0.20 16.96 12.25
N CYS A 278 -1.18 16.23 11.71
CA CYS A 278 -2.30 15.72 12.49
C CYS A 278 -1.84 14.83 13.63
N ALA A 279 -2.30 15.15 14.84
CA ALA A 279 -1.92 14.44 16.05
C ALA A 279 -2.29 12.94 16.01
N LEU A 280 -3.34 12.56 15.26
CA LEU A 280 -3.72 11.16 15.06
C LEU A 280 -2.67 10.37 14.27
N PHE A 281 -1.93 11.04 13.36
CA PHE A 281 -1.04 10.39 12.39
C PHE A 281 0.44 10.73 12.57
N ASN A 282 0.79 11.74 13.38
CA ASN A 282 2.16 12.25 13.44
C ASN A 282 3.18 11.25 14.01
N GLY A 283 2.76 10.37 14.92
CA GLY A 283 3.60 9.35 15.54
C GLY A 283 3.64 8.02 14.79
N LEU A 284 2.92 7.91 13.67
CA LEU A 284 2.87 6.71 12.85
C LEU A 284 4.05 6.66 11.88
N THR A 285 4.57 5.46 11.62
CA THR A 285 5.47 5.24 10.49
C THR A 285 4.76 5.61 9.18
N PRO A 286 5.49 5.85 8.08
CA PRO A 286 4.86 6.12 6.80
C PRO A 286 3.89 5.00 6.35
N GLN A 287 4.22 3.73 6.58
CA GLN A 287 3.36 2.58 6.30
C GLN A 287 2.08 2.61 7.14
N GLU A 288 2.21 2.76 8.45
CA GLU A 288 1.09 2.84 9.39
C GLU A 288 0.13 3.97 9.02
N ARG A 289 0.69 5.11 8.60
CA ARG A 289 -0.09 6.24 8.13
C ARG A 289 -0.85 5.94 6.85
N LEU A 290 -0.20 5.33 5.85
CA LEU A 290 -0.87 4.95 4.60
C LEU A 290 -2.05 4.01 4.86
N ARG A 291 -1.91 3.11 5.83
CA ARG A 291 -2.98 2.20 6.25
C ARG A 291 -4.09 2.90 7.00
N ALA A 292 -3.75 3.77 7.95
CA ALA A 292 -4.71 4.61 8.64
C ALA A 292 -5.49 5.53 7.68
N LEU A 293 -4.88 5.92 6.55
CA LEU A 293 -5.58 6.70 5.51
C LEU A 293 -6.58 5.87 4.68
N ARG A 294 -6.51 4.52 4.67
CA ARG A 294 -7.42 3.65 3.88
C ARG A 294 -8.88 3.75 4.34
N ILE A 295 -9.11 4.05 5.61
CA ILE A 295 -10.45 4.23 6.20
C ILE A 295 -10.98 5.65 6.08
N THR A 296 -10.23 6.53 5.42
CA THR A 296 -10.59 7.94 5.29
C THR A 296 -11.28 8.22 3.97
N THR A 297 -12.27 9.10 4.00
CA THR A 297 -12.94 9.61 2.79
C THR A 297 -12.81 11.11 2.70
N GLN A 298 -12.28 11.63 1.60
CA GLN A 298 -12.16 13.07 1.41
C GLN A 298 -13.55 13.69 1.20
N ARG A 299 -13.78 14.83 1.82
CA ARG A 299 -15.01 15.61 1.69
C ARG A 299 -14.68 17.10 1.63
N GLU A 300 -15.56 17.85 0.98
CA GLU A 300 -15.48 19.30 0.92
C GLU A 300 -16.72 19.91 1.54
N LEU A 301 -16.52 21.03 2.22
CA LEU A 301 -17.57 21.76 2.89
C LEU A 301 -17.48 23.24 2.52
N LYS A 302 -18.63 23.84 2.21
CA LYS A 302 -18.71 25.29 1.95
C LYS A 302 -18.74 26.05 3.27
N GLU A 303 -18.28 27.29 3.23
CA GLU A 303 -18.41 28.25 4.33
C GLU A 303 -19.85 28.30 4.86
N GLY A 304 -19.99 28.42 6.17
CA GLY A 304 -21.26 28.48 6.89
C GLY A 304 -21.99 27.15 7.03
N LYS A 305 -21.39 26.02 6.62
CA LYS A 305 -21.96 24.68 6.85
C LYS A 305 -21.36 24.04 8.09
N SER A 306 -22.21 23.34 8.85
CA SER A 306 -21.81 22.62 10.06
C SER A 306 -21.28 21.21 9.75
N LEU A 307 -20.30 20.77 10.53
CA LEU A 307 -19.79 19.41 10.56
C LEU A 307 -20.57 18.61 11.59
N ALA A 308 -21.40 17.66 11.12
CA ALA A 308 -22.21 16.84 12.00
C ALA A 308 -21.36 15.70 12.61
N PRO A 309 -21.41 15.47 13.94
CA PRO A 309 -20.67 14.37 14.58
C PRO A 309 -21.19 12.97 14.22
N VAL A 310 -22.33 12.90 13.52
CA VAL A 310 -22.96 11.66 13.04
C VAL A 310 -23.35 11.83 11.56
N ALA A 311 -22.94 10.89 10.72
CA ALA A 311 -23.28 10.84 9.30
C ALA A 311 -23.79 9.44 8.93
N LEU A 312 -24.98 9.37 8.29
CA LEU A 312 -25.63 8.12 7.86
C LEU A 312 -25.72 7.06 8.99
N GLY A 313 -26.01 7.50 10.22
CA GLY A 313 -26.14 6.61 11.38
C GLY A 313 -24.82 6.14 12.00
N ASN A 314 -23.68 6.66 11.52
CA ASN A 314 -22.36 6.32 12.02
C ASN A 314 -21.66 7.57 12.58
N ARG A 315 -20.92 7.41 13.68
CA ARG A 315 -20.15 8.49 14.29
C ARG A 315 -18.92 8.79 13.45
N VAL A 316 -18.58 10.06 13.32
CA VAL A 316 -17.54 10.51 12.39
C VAL A 316 -16.61 11.52 13.04
N ALA A 317 -15.32 11.27 12.88
CA ALA A 317 -14.27 12.24 13.13
C ALA A 317 -13.80 12.87 11.82
N TYR A 318 -13.27 14.09 11.90
CA TYR A 318 -12.77 14.82 10.73
C TYR A 318 -11.33 15.25 10.91
N VAL A 319 -10.50 15.10 9.89
CA VAL A 319 -9.15 15.69 9.85
C VAL A 319 -9.14 16.81 8.81
N LEU A 320 -8.80 18.03 9.23
CA LEU A 320 -8.77 19.18 8.33
C LEU A 320 -7.53 19.12 7.44
N LEU A 321 -7.73 19.18 6.13
CA LEU A 321 -6.67 19.24 5.12
C LEU A 321 -6.40 20.68 4.68
N ASP A 322 -7.45 21.48 4.55
CA ASP A 322 -7.39 22.87 4.14
C ASP A 322 -8.60 23.65 4.70
N GLY A 323 -8.45 24.97 4.84
CA GLY A 323 -9.46 25.85 5.42
C GLY A 323 -9.55 25.83 6.95
N GLU A 324 -10.54 26.55 7.47
CA GLU A 324 -10.71 26.79 8.91
C GLU A 324 -12.13 26.43 9.38
N VAL A 325 -12.20 25.91 10.61
CA VAL A 325 -13.44 25.52 11.29
C VAL A 325 -13.44 26.11 12.69
N GLU A 326 -14.57 26.65 13.11
CA GLU A 326 -14.82 27.09 14.48
C GLU A 326 -15.49 25.97 15.27
N ILE A 327 -14.95 25.62 16.43
CA ILE A 327 -15.55 24.68 17.39
C ILE A 327 -15.25 25.15 18.81
N HIS A 328 -16.28 25.23 19.66
CA HIS A 328 -16.16 25.71 21.05
C HIS A 328 -15.43 27.07 21.18
N ASP A 329 -15.77 28.02 20.30
CA ASP A 329 -15.13 29.35 20.22
C ASP A 329 -13.62 29.34 19.88
N GLU A 330 -13.08 28.19 19.45
CA GLU A 330 -11.71 28.03 18.97
C GLU A 330 -11.66 27.79 17.46
N ILE A 331 -10.66 28.38 16.79
CA ILE A 331 -10.43 28.19 15.35
C ILE A 331 -9.42 27.06 15.15
N ALA A 332 -9.86 26.01 14.45
CA ALA A 332 -9.07 24.87 14.04
C ALA A 332 -8.71 24.98 12.55
N GLY A 333 -7.41 24.85 12.24
CA GLY A 333 -6.89 24.89 10.88
C GLY A 333 -6.34 23.55 10.37
N PRO A 334 -5.60 23.55 9.25
CA PRO A 334 -5.05 22.33 8.63
C PRO A 334 -4.22 21.48 9.60
N GLY A 335 -4.52 20.19 9.67
CA GLY A 335 -3.94 19.21 10.58
C GLY A 335 -4.72 19.02 11.89
N ALA A 336 -5.72 19.85 12.19
CA ALA A 336 -6.59 19.61 13.34
C ALA A 336 -7.49 18.39 13.13
N ILE A 337 -7.81 17.71 14.23
CA ILE A 337 -8.83 16.65 14.28
C ILE A 337 -10.05 17.17 15.03
N ILE A 338 -11.23 16.97 14.44
CA ILE A 338 -12.53 17.37 14.98
C ILE A 338 -13.28 16.09 15.39
N TYR A 339 -13.86 16.11 16.58
CA TYR A 339 -14.56 14.99 17.22
C TYR A 339 -13.73 13.69 17.34
N PRO A 340 -12.49 13.71 17.85
CA PRO A 340 -11.72 12.48 18.05
C PRO A 340 -12.48 11.44 18.91
N GLU A 341 -13.32 11.89 19.85
CA GLU A 341 -14.19 11.06 20.69
C GLU A 341 -15.19 10.22 19.89
N ALA A 342 -15.53 10.61 18.65
CA ALA A 342 -16.42 9.86 17.77
C ALA A 342 -15.90 8.44 17.46
N LEU A 343 -14.58 8.24 17.55
CA LEU A 343 -13.89 6.99 17.25
C LEU A 343 -13.93 5.97 18.40
N ILE A 344 -14.41 6.37 19.59
CA ILE A 344 -14.44 5.54 20.80
C ILE A 344 -15.88 5.19 21.17
N ASP A 345 -16.14 3.96 21.59
CA ASP A 345 -17.46 3.56 22.08
C ASP A 345 -17.81 4.14 23.45
N GLY A 346 -19.12 4.44 23.63
CA GLY A 346 -19.66 4.95 24.88
C GLY A 346 -19.34 6.42 25.17
N THR A 347 -18.81 7.18 24.21
CA THR A 347 -18.59 8.62 24.31
C THR A 347 -19.81 9.41 23.86
N ASP A 348 -20.13 10.47 24.59
CA ASP A 348 -21.16 11.42 24.21
C ASP A 348 -20.71 12.25 23.01
N MET A 349 -21.63 12.48 22.07
CA MET A 349 -21.39 13.36 20.92
C MET A 349 -21.94 14.75 21.19
N PRO A 350 -21.31 15.82 20.66
CA PRO A 350 -21.80 17.17 20.86
C PRO A 350 -23.20 17.37 20.26
N ASP A 351 -24.03 18.11 21.01
CA ASP A 351 -25.37 18.52 20.59
C ASP A 351 -25.34 19.44 19.37
N ARG A 352 -26.48 19.58 18.68
CA ARG A 352 -26.60 20.39 17.46
C ARG A 352 -26.11 21.84 17.59
N SER A 353 -26.23 22.43 18.78
CA SER A 353 -25.77 23.80 19.08
C SER A 353 -24.26 23.93 19.27
N ASN A 354 -23.54 22.82 19.40
CA ASN A 354 -22.10 22.77 19.65
C ASN A 354 -21.34 22.11 18.48
N THR A 355 -21.92 22.18 17.28
CA THR A 355 -21.30 21.60 16.09
C THR A 355 -20.32 22.56 15.46
N ALA A 356 -19.16 22.03 15.07
CA ALA A 356 -18.14 22.71 14.29
C ALA A 356 -18.72 23.40 13.05
N LEU A 357 -18.36 24.66 12.82
CA LEU A 357 -18.82 25.48 11.69
C LEU A 357 -17.66 25.80 10.75
N ALA A 358 -17.83 25.56 9.45
CA ALA A 358 -16.82 25.96 8.46
C ALA A 358 -16.78 27.49 8.31
N LEU A 359 -15.64 28.11 8.63
CA LEU A 359 -15.39 29.55 8.46
C LEU A 359 -14.90 29.89 7.04
N SER A 360 -14.45 28.90 6.29
CA SER A 360 -14.04 29.03 4.89
C SER A 360 -14.56 27.86 4.07
N HIS A 361 -14.16 27.77 2.79
CA HIS A 361 -14.19 26.48 2.11
C HIS A 361 -13.21 25.53 2.82
N VAL A 362 -13.68 24.36 3.22
CA VAL A 362 -12.92 23.38 4.00
C VAL A 362 -12.78 22.09 3.21
N ARG A 363 -11.56 21.56 3.15
CA ARG A 363 -11.26 20.21 2.65
C ARG A 363 -10.86 19.36 3.83
N LEU A 364 -11.43 18.18 3.96
CA LEU A 364 -11.24 17.34 5.12
C LEU A 364 -11.27 15.84 4.77
N LEU A 365 -10.68 15.04 5.64
CA LEU A 365 -10.85 13.58 5.66
C LEU A 365 -11.93 13.23 6.69
N THR A 366 -12.87 12.36 6.33
CA THR A 366 -13.88 11.79 7.22
C THR A 366 -13.45 10.39 7.61
N ILE A 367 -13.46 10.10 8.91
CA ILE A 367 -13.17 8.78 9.47
C ILE A 367 -14.44 8.29 10.16
N ARG A 368 -15.02 7.20 9.66
CA ARG A 368 -16.19 6.58 10.31
C ARG A 368 -15.73 5.68 11.44
N ARG A 369 -16.50 5.66 12.53
CA ARG A 369 -16.20 4.81 13.70
C ARG A 369 -16.10 3.35 13.33
N ASP A 370 -17.03 2.84 12.52
CA ASP A 370 -17.03 1.43 12.11
C ASP A 370 -15.77 1.09 11.28
N ASP A 371 -15.43 1.92 10.30
CA ASP A 371 -14.24 1.71 9.46
C ASP A 371 -12.96 1.80 10.32
N PHE A 372 -12.93 2.69 11.31
CA PHE A 372 -11.84 2.76 12.30
C PHE A 372 -11.73 1.51 13.16
N ALA A 373 -12.86 1.01 13.68
CA ALA A 373 -12.91 -0.21 14.47
C ALA A 373 -12.43 -1.41 13.65
N GLU A 374 -12.93 -1.58 12.43
CA GLU A 374 -12.52 -2.63 11.50
C GLU A 374 -11.01 -2.61 11.25
N LEU A 375 -10.42 -1.45 10.94
CA LEU A 375 -8.97 -1.33 10.77
C LEU A 375 -8.21 -1.71 12.05
N THR A 376 -8.66 -1.23 13.21
CA THR A 376 -7.97 -1.51 14.48
C THR A 376 -8.09 -2.96 14.93
N GLU A 377 -9.13 -3.67 14.49
CA GLU A 377 -9.30 -5.12 14.69
C GLU A 377 -8.46 -5.92 13.69
N GLU A 378 -8.42 -5.50 12.42
CA GLU A 378 -7.61 -6.13 11.37
C GLU A 378 -6.10 -5.96 11.59
N GLU A 379 -5.70 -4.83 12.18
CA GLU A 379 -4.31 -4.42 12.40
C GLU A 379 -4.07 -4.06 13.87
N SER A 380 -3.92 -5.06 14.73
CA SER A 380 -3.86 -4.90 16.19
C SER A 380 -2.87 -3.83 16.65
N ASP A 381 -1.70 -3.73 16.03
CA ASP A 381 -0.60 -2.91 16.56
C ASP A 381 -0.73 -1.45 16.13
N LEU A 382 -1.18 -1.25 14.89
CA LEU A 382 -1.67 0.04 14.45
C LEU A 382 -2.86 0.47 15.31
N GLY A 383 -3.77 -0.45 15.63
CA GLY A 383 -4.90 -0.24 16.52
C GLY A 383 -4.49 0.29 17.89
N VAL A 384 -3.51 -0.35 18.55
CA VAL A 384 -2.98 0.12 19.86
C VAL A 384 -2.45 1.55 19.76
N LYS A 385 -1.67 1.87 18.73
CA LYS A 385 -1.11 3.22 18.53
C LYS A 385 -2.20 4.27 18.30
N LEU A 386 -3.18 3.95 17.45
CA LEU A 386 -4.30 4.83 17.15
C LEU A 386 -5.17 5.07 18.38
N TYR A 387 -5.59 4.02 19.09
CA TYR A 387 -6.38 4.14 20.33
C TYR A 387 -5.64 4.92 21.43
N ALA A 388 -4.35 4.65 21.64
CA ALA A 388 -3.54 5.39 22.60
C ALA A 388 -3.45 6.89 22.24
N THR A 389 -3.44 7.21 20.95
CA THR A 389 -3.41 8.59 20.46
C THR A 389 -4.76 9.28 20.65
N VAL A 390 -5.86 8.60 20.33
CA VAL A 390 -7.22 9.12 20.58
C VAL A 390 -7.44 9.37 22.07
N ALA A 391 -7.02 8.45 22.94
CA ALA A 391 -7.10 8.63 24.39
C ALA A 391 -6.32 9.87 24.88
N LYS A 392 -5.12 10.14 24.32
CA LYS A 392 -4.35 11.35 24.62
C LYS A 392 -5.02 12.62 24.13
N LEU A 393 -5.73 12.56 22.99
CA LEU A 393 -6.46 13.70 22.44
C LEU A 393 -7.67 14.06 23.30
N MET A 394 -8.39 13.05 23.82
CA MET A 394 -9.55 13.25 24.69
C MET A 394 -9.17 13.71 26.12
N ALA A 395 -7.91 13.58 26.51
CA ALA A 395 -7.43 14.01 27.83
C ALA A 395 -6.99 15.48 27.89
N ARG A 396 -7.03 16.18 26.75
CA ARG A 396 -6.73 17.62 26.62
C ARG A 396 -8.02 18.41 26.65
#